data_AF-A0A935AQ40-F1
#
_entry.id   AF-A0A935AQ40-F1
#
_cell.length_a   1.000
_cell.length_b   1.000
_cell.length_c   1.000
_cell.angle_alpha   90.00
_cell.angle_beta   90.00
_cell.angle_gamma   90.00
#
_symmetry.space_group_name_H-M   'P 1'
#
loop_
_entity.id
_entity.type
_entity.pdbx_description
1 polymer ?
#
loop_
_entity_poly.entity_id
_entity_poly.type
_entity_poly.pdbx_seq_one_letter_code
_entity_poly.pdbx_strand_id
1 'polypeptide(L)'
;MALVSVGLLVSFHSFAIYLTGGLETQWQTALATLVVWLLSPIANGSASPMHLGSARLVAASLAAGLACLTRLDSIVILVAILAAAMWTARRNGELAARPFAMLLLPAAALVVPWVIWKVGYYDAILPNTFRAKQTPILWALVRGTMFGAIFLAVTLLFVAIPIIRPGWRLARRRPTVRPLLLVAGAWVAYLLYVGADFMEFRFLVPILPIAAVLTTGAVAHLPHRRQLAAVAVLLIGSAAKWVFFPGLLGIESARGLKGHVTAEGGWLEMGEVLRDAWPQGEHGGPTIAATPAGAIPYASRLRTIDMLGLTDVDANDEANRWELTKLKAGHEHIATVDYLESRHVDLIVGLERDCGELAEGDPIEVVRELYLTYRVERDDLPDGARLVEIPLRTAKRCMVVVQISKRPVVNRVVDARGWATRDI
;
A
#
# COMPACT_ATOMS: atom_id res chain seq x y z
N MET A 1 5.82 31.30 5.35
CA MET A 1 5.37 30.10 6.12
C MET A 1 4.61 29.12 5.25
N ALA A 2 3.52 29.51 4.55
CA ALA A 2 2.81 28.59 3.65
C ALA A 2 3.72 27.96 2.56
N LEU A 3 4.52 28.77 1.86
CA LEU A 3 5.50 28.28 0.87
C LEU A 3 6.57 27.37 1.49
N VAL A 4 6.93 27.57 2.76
CA VAL A 4 7.88 26.72 3.48
C VAL A 4 7.26 25.37 3.80
N SER A 5 5.98 25.35 4.22
CA SER A 5 5.24 24.09 4.43
C SER A 5 5.11 23.30 3.12
N VAL A 6 4.82 23.97 2.01
CA VAL A 6 4.75 23.34 0.68
C VAL A 6 6.12 22.83 0.25
N GLY A 7 7.17 23.63 0.39
CA GLY A 7 8.55 23.22 0.09
C GLY A 7 8.99 22.01 0.92
N LEU A 8 8.67 21.99 2.21
CA LEU A 8 8.93 20.85 3.09
C LEU A 8 8.12 19.61 2.65
N LEU A 9 6.83 19.77 2.35
CA LEU A 9 5.98 18.68 1.89
C LEU A 9 6.50 18.04 0.60
N VAL A 10 6.80 18.86 -0.41
CA VAL A 10 7.33 18.40 -1.70
C VAL A 10 8.75 17.85 -1.54
N SER A 11 9.52 18.37 -0.57
CA SER A 11 10.84 17.82 -0.30
C SER A 11 10.78 16.38 0.16
N PHE A 12 9.73 15.93 0.86
CA PHE A 12 9.57 14.52 1.25
C PHE A 12 9.43 13.65 0.00
N HIS A 13 10.49 12.93 -0.35
CA HIS A 13 10.55 12.20 -1.60
C HIS A 13 9.42 11.15 -1.76
N SER A 14 9.01 10.49 -0.66
CA SER A 14 7.89 9.54 -0.71
C SER A 14 6.58 10.23 -1.11
N PHE A 15 6.32 11.45 -0.61
CA PHE A 15 5.17 12.23 -1.05
C PHE A 15 5.24 12.48 -2.57
N ALA A 16 6.38 12.97 -3.07
CA ALA A 16 6.55 13.28 -4.48
C ALA A 16 6.36 12.05 -5.41
N ILE A 17 6.93 10.90 -5.06
CA ILE A 17 6.80 9.66 -5.87
C ILE A 17 5.34 9.27 -6.06
N TYR A 18 4.56 9.23 -4.97
CA TYR A 18 3.20 8.73 -5.06
C TYR A 18 2.29 9.64 -5.89
N LEU A 19 2.70 10.89 -6.21
CA LEU A 19 1.98 11.76 -7.14
C LEU A 19 1.92 11.17 -8.56
N THR A 20 2.95 10.43 -8.96
CA THR A 20 3.04 9.80 -10.28
C THR A 20 2.86 8.28 -10.22
N GLY A 21 2.52 7.74 -9.05
CA GLY A 21 2.44 6.29 -8.83
C GLY A 21 1.14 5.65 -9.32
N GLY A 22 0.14 6.43 -9.75
CA GLY A 22 -1.17 5.92 -10.18
C GLY A 22 -2.01 5.29 -9.06
N LEU A 23 -1.60 5.45 -7.80
CA LEU A 23 -2.28 4.90 -6.64
C LEU A 23 -3.24 5.91 -6.01
N GLU A 24 -4.23 5.41 -5.28
CA GLU A 24 -5.26 6.19 -4.59
C GLU A 24 -4.71 7.04 -3.44
N THR A 25 -3.47 6.78 -3.00
CA THR A 25 -2.85 7.41 -1.83
C THR A 25 -2.84 8.94 -1.92
N GLN A 26 -2.49 9.49 -3.08
CA GLN A 26 -2.42 10.95 -3.22
C GLN A 26 -3.79 11.59 -3.31
N TRP A 27 -4.74 10.91 -3.97
CA TRP A 27 -6.13 11.37 -4.00
C TRP A 27 -6.76 11.35 -2.59
N GLN A 28 -6.53 10.28 -1.82
CA GLN A 28 -6.87 10.23 -0.40
C GLN A 28 -6.24 11.39 0.37
N THR A 29 -4.94 11.63 0.17
CA THR A 29 -4.19 12.68 0.88
C THR A 29 -4.75 14.07 0.58
N ALA A 30 -5.08 14.34 -0.68
CA ALA A 30 -5.69 15.60 -1.11
C ALA A 30 -7.06 15.81 -0.46
N LEU A 31 -7.94 14.80 -0.51
CA LEU A 31 -9.27 14.87 0.10
C LEU A 31 -9.21 15.01 1.62
N ALA A 32 -8.35 14.23 2.29
CA ALA A 32 -8.14 14.34 3.74
C ALA A 32 -7.63 15.73 4.14
N THR A 33 -6.67 16.28 3.38
CA THR A 33 -6.15 17.64 3.61
C THR A 33 -7.23 18.69 3.39
N LEU A 34 -8.07 18.52 2.36
CA LEU A 34 -9.21 19.39 2.07
C LEU A 34 -10.21 19.39 3.23
N VAL A 35 -10.57 18.22 3.77
CA VAL A 35 -11.45 18.11 4.95
C VAL A 35 -10.86 18.85 6.15
N VAL A 36 -9.57 18.61 6.46
CA VAL A 36 -8.89 19.28 7.57
C VAL A 36 -8.89 20.80 7.38
N TRP A 37 -8.63 21.29 6.17
CA TRP A 37 -8.65 22.72 5.86
C TRP A 37 -10.06 23.32 6.00
N LEU A 38 -11.08 22.66 5.46
CA LEU A 38 -12.47 23.11 5.54
C LEU A 38 -12.95 23.18 7.00
N LEU A 39 -12.58 22.21 7.85
CA LEU A 39 -13.02 22.15 9.25
C LEU A 39 -12.09 22.87 10.23
N SER A 40 -10.92 23.33 9.78
CA SER A 40 -9.93 23.99 10.65
C SER A 40 -10.47 25.17 11.47
N PRO A 41 -11.41 26.03 10.99
CA PRO A 41 -11.93 27.13 11.80
C PRO A 41 -12.87 26.68 12.93
N ILE A 42 -13.52 25.52 12.80
CA ILE A 42 -14.27 24.91 13.91
C ILE A 42 -13.28 24.33 14.91
N ALA A 43 -12.33 23.56 14.38
CA ALA A 43 -11.44 22.78 15.19
C ALA A 43 -10.49 23.66 16.04
N ASN A 44 -10.12 24.84 15.52
CA ASN A 44 -9.31 25.83 16.23
C ASN A 44 -10.11 26.81 17.12
N GLY A 45 -11.45 26.72 17.11
CA GLY A 45 -12.35 27.60 17.86
C GLY A 45 -12.50 29.02 17.30
N SER A 46 -12.04 29.30 16.08
CA SER A 46 -12.18 30.63 15.45
C SER A 46 -13.56 30.84 14.80
N ALA A 47 -14.32 29.77 14.60
CA ALA A 47 -15.70 29.80 14.14
C ALA A 47 -16.50 28.67 14.79
N SER A 48 -17.77 28.92 15.06
CA SER A 48 -18.73 27.88 15.43
C SER A 48 -19.10 27.02 14.21
N PRO A 49 -19.45 25.73 14.38
CA PRO A 49 -20.12 24.97 13.32
C PRO A 49 -21.37 25.68 12.76
N MET A 50 -22.11 26.42 13.59
CA MET A 50 -23.27 27.21 13.14
C MET A 50 -22.89 28.34 12.18
N HIS A 51 -21.68 28.89 12.31
CA HIS A 51 -21.24 30.09 11.58
C HIS A 51 -20.28 29.77 10.42
N LEU A 52 -19.84 28.50 10.28
CA LEU A 52 -18.90 28.08 9.23
C LEU A 52 -19.49 28.14 7.81
N GLY A 53 -20.82 28.29 7.70
CA GLY A 53 -21.58 28.33 6.45
C GLY A 53 -21.91 26.93 5.92
N SER A 54 -23.16 26.71 5.54
CA SER A 54 -23.66 25.39 5.11
C SER A 54 -22.88 24.80 3.93
N ALA A 55 -22.49 25.62 2.95
CA ALA A 55 -21.72 25.18 1.79
C ALA A 55 -20.37 24.56 2.18
N ARG A 56 -19.70 25.13 3.19
CA ARG A 56 -18.40 24.65 3.67
C ARG A 56 -18.52 23.31 4.42
N LEU A 57 -19.57 23.16 5.23
CA LEU A 57 -19.87 21.88 5.92
C LEU A 57 -20.23 20.78 4.92
N VAL A 58 -21.07 21.08 3.94
CA VAL A 58 -21.45 20.13 2.89
C VAL A 58 -20.23 19.76 2.04
N ALA A 59 -19.39 20.72 1.65
CA ALA A 59 -18.16 20.43 0.92
C ALA A 59 -17.20 19.53 1.73
N ALA A 60 -17.08 19.76 3.05
CA ALA A 60 -16.27 18.91 3.92
C ALA A 60 -16.86 17.49 4.01
N SER A 61 -18.19 17.37 4.10
CA SER A 61 -18.89 16.09 4.11
C SER A 61 -18.72 15.32 2.80
N LEU A 62 -18.87 15.98 1.65
CA LEU A 62 -18.66 15.35 0.35
C LEU A 62 -17.21 14.92 0.14
N ALA A 63 -16.24 15.77 0.48
CA ALA A 63 -14.83 15.42 0.42
C ALA A 63 -14.48 14.23 1.34
N ALA A 64 -15.11 14.17 2.52
CA ALA A 64 -15.00 13.05 3.44
C ALA A 64 -15.59 11.74 2.86
N GLY A 65 -16.81 11.80 2.30
CA GLY A 65 -17.43 10.66 1.62
C GLY A 65 -16.57 10.14 0.47
N LEU A 66 -16.07 11.05 -0.38
CA LEU A 66 -15.14 10.70 -1.46
C LEU A 66 -13.82 10.10 -0.94
N ALA A 67 -13.30 10.58 0.20
CA ALA A 67 -12.09 10.02 0.79
C ALA A 67 -12.31 8.56 1.24
N CYS A 68 -13.47 8.26 1.84
CA CYS A 68 -13.86 6.90 2.20
C CYS A 68 -14.06 5.99 0.99
N LEU A 69 -14.69 6.50 -0.08
CA LEU A 69 -14.85 5.74 -1.34
C LEU A 69 -13.51 5.47 -2.02
N THR A 70 -12.56 6.39 -1.89
CA THR A 70 -11.18 6.24 -2.40
C THR A 70 -10.42 5.19 -1.59
N ARG A 71 -10.45 5.32 -0.25
CA ARG A 71 -9.85 4.38 0.70
C ARG A 71 -10.64 4.39 1.99
N LEU A 72 -11.16 3.23 2.41
CA LEU A 72 -11.98 3.09 3.62
C LEU A 72 -11.28 3.60 4.88
N ASP A 73 -9.96 3.41 4.96
CA ASP A 73 -9.10 3.86 6.07
C ASP A 73 -9.20 5.38 6.34
N SER A 74 -9.61 6.17 5.35
CA SER A 74 -9.85 7.60 5.50
C SER A 74 -10.83 7.91 6.63
N ILE A 75 -11.71 6.97 6.98
CA ILE A 75 -12.62 7.08 8.12
C ILE A 75 -11.89 7.46 9.42
N VAL A 76 -10.65 7.03 9.62
CA VAL A 76 -9.83 7.36 10.80
C VAL A 76 -9.61 8.88 10.91
N ILE A 77 -9.22 9.51 9.81
CA ILE A 77 -8.99 10.97 9.74
C ILE A 77 -10.31 11.72 9.99
N LEU A 78 -11.39 11.22 9.39
CA LEU A 78 -12.72 11.82 9.48
C LEU A 78 -13.28 11.74 10.90
N VAL A 79 -13.21 10.58 11.53
CA VAL A 79 -13.67 10.40 12.91
C VAL A 79 -12.85 11.29 13.85
N ALA A 80 -11.53 11.37 13.67
CA ALA A 80 -10.67 12.22 14.50
C ALA A 80 -11.03 13.71 14.37
N ILE A 81 -11.24 14.23 13.15
CA ILE A 81 -11.58 15.64 12.97
C ILE A 81 -13.01 15.96 13.42
N LEU A 82 -13.97 15.05 13.22
CA LEU A 82 -15.34 15.19 13.72
C LEU A 82 -15.37 15.18 15.25
N ALA A 83 -14.59 14.30 15.89
CA ALA A 83 -14.45 14.27 17.34
C ALA A 83 -13.87 15.59 17.89
N ALA A 84 -12.85 16.15 17.24
CA ALA A 84 -12.33 17.47 17.60
C ALA A 84 -13.37 18.58 17.43
N ALA A 85 -14.13 18.58 16.33
CA ALA A 85 -15.19 19.55 16.08
C ALA A 85 -16.32 19.46 17.11
N MET A 86 -16.78 18.24 17.42
CA MET A 86 -17.79 17.96 18.45
C MET A 86 -17.33 18.40 19.84
N TRP A 87 -16.08 18.10 20.20
CA TRP A 87 -15.50 18.53 21.47
C TRP A 87 -15.54 20.05 21.61
N THR A 88 -15.07 20.77 20.60
CA THR A 88 -15.04 22.24 20.62
C THR A 88 -16.46 22.82 20.68
N ALA A 89 -17.39 22.31 19.88
CA ALA A 89 -18.79 22.73 19.90
C ALA A 89 -19.44 22.50 21.27
N ARG A 90 -19.22 21.33 21.88
CA ARG A 90 -19.73 21.00 23.22
C ARG A 90 -19.16 21.93 24.28
N ARG A 91 -17.86 22.21 24.25
CA ARG A 91 -17.20 23.10 25.21
C ARG A 91 -17.73 24.54 25.13
N ASN A 92 -18.10 24.97 23.94
CA ASN A 92 -18.64 26.30 23.70
C ASN A 92 -20.17 26.39 23.93
N GLY A 93 -20.85 25.28 24.23
CA GLY A 93 -22.30 25.25 24.39
C GLY A 93 -23.09 25.32 23.07
N GLU A 94 -22.43 25.03 21.95
CA GLU A 94 -22.96 25.21 20.58
C GLU A 94 -23.29 23.87 19.90
N LEU A 95 -23.56 22.83 20.69
CA LEU A 95 -23.86 21.50 20.15
C LEU A 95 -25.28 21.48 19.57
N ALA A 96 -25.40 21.72 18.27
CA ALA A 96 -26.67 21.72 17.54
C ALA A 96 -26.73 20.60 16.49
N ALA A 97 -27.89 19.93 16.35
CA ALA A 97 -28.05 18.79 15.43
C ALA A 97 -27.80 19.16 13.95
N ARG A 98 -28.20 20.36 13.52
CA ARG A 98 -28.12 20.81 12.13
C ARG A 98 -26.71 20.77 11.50
N PRO A 99 -25.67 21.42 12.08
CA PRO A 99 -24.33 21.38 11.49
C PRO A 99 -23.73 19.96 11.48
N PHE A 100 -24.05 19.11 12.45
CA PHE A 100 -23.61 17.71 12.44
C PHE A 100 -24.35 16.89 11.37
N ALA A 101 -25.64 17.12 11.18
CA ALA A 101 -26.38 16.52 10.06
C ALA A 101 -25.78 16.94 8.71
N MET A 102 -25.37 18.20 8.55
CA MET A 102 -24.68 18.68 7.33
C MET A 102 -23.28 18.06 7.13
N LEU A 103 -22.61 17.64 8.20
CA LEU A 103 -21.33 16.94 8.13
C LEU A 103 -21.47 15.44 7.85
N LEU A 104 -22.59 14.82 8.27
CA LEU A 104 -22.79 13.38 8.17
C LEU A 104 -23.63 12.96 6.96
N LEU A 105 -24.75 13.65 6.69
CA LEU A 105 -25.71 13.19 5.70
C LEU A 105 -25.17 13.20 4.26
N PRO A 106 -24.45 14.22 3.77
CA PRO A 106 -23.90 14.19 2.42
C PRO A 106 -22.87 13.05 2.23
N ALA A 107 -21.99 12.83 3.21
CA ALA A 107 -21.05 11.71 3.19
C ALA A 107 -21.79 10.35 3.20
N ALA A 108 -22.80 10.21 4.06
CA ALA A 108 -23.61 9.00 4.15
C ALA A 108 -24.37 8.73 2.84
N ALA A 109 -24.90 9.77 2.19
CA ALA A 109 -25.58 9.65 0.90
C ALA A 109 -24.65 9.14 -0.23
N LEU A 110 -23.33 9.31 -0.09
CA LEU A 110 -22.35 8.72 -1.02
C LEU A 110 -21.94 7.30 -0.60
N VAL A 111 -21.60 7.12 0.68
CA VAL A 111 -20.98 5.88 1.15
C VAL A 111 -22.01 4.77 1.35
N VAL A 112 -23.19 5.06 1.89
CA VAL A 112 -24.20 4.04 2.23
C VAL A 112 -24.73 3.33 0.97
N PRO A 113 -25.15 4.02 -0.11
CA PRO A 113 -25.58 3.33 -1.32
C PRO A 113 -24.49 2.45 -1.93
N TRP A 114 -23.23 2.93 -1.91
CA TRP A 114 -22.09 2.13 -2.36
C TRP A 114 -21.84 0.89 -1.49
N VAL A 115 -21.97 1.00 -0.17
CA VAL A 115 -21.88 -0.17 0.73
C VAL A 115 -23.02 -1.15 0.47
N ILE A 116 -24.26 -0.67 0.30
CA ILE A 116 -25.41 -1.53 -0.01
C ILE A 116 -25.18 -2.29 -1.32
N TRP A 117 -24.75 -1.59 -2.38
CA TRP A 117 -24.40 -2.22 -3.65
C TRP A 117 -23.29 -3.26 -3.48
N LYS A 118 -22.22 -2.92 -2.73
CA LYS A 118 -21.09 -3.82 -2.50
C LYS A 118 -21.53 -5.09 -1.78
N VAL A 119 -22.35 -4.98 -0.74
CA VAL A 119 -22.90 -6.15 -0.04
C VAL A 119 -23.77 -6.98 -0.97
N GLY A 120 -24.63 -6.35 -1.77
CA GLY A 120 -25.45 -7.06 -2.76
C GLY A 120 -24.66 -7.76 -3.86
N TYR A 121 -23.50 -7.22 -4.25
CA TYR A 121 -22.67 -7.77 -5.34
C TYR A 121 -21.61 -8.77 -4.86
N TYR A 122 -20.94 -8.48 -3.74
CA TYR A 122 -19.80 -9.27 -3.23
C TYR A 122 -20.12 -10.09 -1.98
N ASP A 123 -21.34 -9.99 -1.43
CA ASP A 123 -21.74 -10.61 -0.16
C ASP A 123 -20.81 -10.25 1.03
N ALA A 124 -20.17 -9.08 0.94
CA ALA A 124 -19.17 -8.64 1.91
C ALA A 124 -19.13 -7.13 2.07
N ILE A 125 -19.02 -6.66 3.32
CA ILE A 125 -18.80 -5.24 3.64
C ILE A 125 -17.31 -4.87 3.43
N LEU A 126 -16.43 -5.74 3.91
CA LEU A 126 -14.98 -5.56 3.88
C LEU A 126 -14.38 -6.20 2.62
N PRO A 127 -13.41 -5.54 1.97
CA PRO A 127 -12.78 -6.07 0.76
C PRO A 127 -11.87 -7.26 1.07
N ASN A 128 -11.60 -8.09 0.07
CA ASN A 128 -10.65 -9.21 0.17
C ASN A 128 -9.27 -8.74 0.63
N THR A 129 -8.82 -7.56 0.18
CA THR A 129 -7.56 -6.96 0.61
C THR A 129 -7.44 -6.70 2.12
N PHE A 130 -8.57 -6.55 2.84
CA PHE A 130 -8.56 -6.48 4.30
C PHE A 130 -8.29 -7.86 4.91
N ARG A 131 -8.90 -8.92 4.35
CA ARG A 131 -8.72 -10.31 4.81
C ARG A 131 -7.33 -10.85 4.48
N ALA A 132 -6.85 -10.57 3.27
CA ALA A 132 -5.54 -10.97 2.75
C ALA A 132 -4.34 -10.41 3.54
N LYS A 133 -4.53 -9.34 4.32
CA LYS A 133 -3.45 -8.59 4.98
C LYS A 133 -3.56 -8.59 6.50
N GLN A 134 -4.37 -9.46 7.08
CA GLN A 134 -4.55 -9.49 8.52
C GLN A 134 -3.27 -9.94 9.21
N THR A 135 -2.84 -9.13 10.16
CA THR A 135 -1.63 -9.34 10.94
C THR A 135 -1.99 -9.53 12.40
N PRO A 136 -1.42 -10.51 13.12
CA PRO A 136 -1.59 -10.59 14.57
C PRO A 136 -1.12 -9.29 15.26
N ILE A 137 -1.92 -8.75 16.19
CA ILE A 137 -1.73 -7.39 16.71
C ILE A 137 -0.31 -7.10 17.24
N LEU A 138 0.35 -8.07 17.89
CA LEU A 138 1.72 -7.88 18.39
C LEU A 138 2.71 -7.66 17.23
N TRP A 139 2.58 -8.42 16.14
CA TRP A 139 3.38 -8.22 14.93
C TRP A 139 3.05 -6.91 14.24
N ALA A 140 1.79 -6.50 14.24
CA ALA A 140 1.38 -5.20 13.70
C ALA A 140 2.05 -4.06 14.47
N LEU A 141 2.05 -4.10 15.80
CA LEU A 141 2.71 -3.10 16.63
C LEU A 141 4.22 -3.03 16.36
N VAL A 142 4.89 -4.19 16.26
CA VAL A 142 6.32 -4.26 15.95
C VAL A 142 6.61 -3.67 14.56
N ARG A 143 5.90 -4.12 13.53
CA ARG A 143 6.09 -3.64 12.14
C ARG A 143 5.76 -2.16 12.01
N GLY A 144 4.66 -1.70 12.59
CA GLY A 144 4.28 -0.28 12.60
C GLY A 144 5.31 0.61 13.30
N THR A 145 5.84 0.16 14.45
CA THR A 145 6.88 0.89 15.19
C THR A 145 8.18 0.93 14.38
N MET A 146 8.61 -0.21 13.83
CA MET A 146 9.79 -0.32 12.99
C MET A 146 9.67 0.57 11.75
N PHE A 147 8.52 0.57 11.08
CA PHE A 147 8.24 1.40 9.91
C PHE A 147 8.37 2.89 10.23
N GLY A 148 7.78 3.34 11.34
CA GLY A 148 7.92 4.71 11.83
C GLY A 148 9.36 5.05 12.21
N ALA A 149 10.09 4.15 12.89
CA ALA A 149 11.47 4.35 13.28
C ALA A 149 12.41 4.45 12.08
N ILE A 150 12.25 3.57 11.08
CA ILE A 150 12.98 3.63 9.82
C ILE A 150 12.66 4.95 9.13
N PHE A 151 11.38 5.34 9.01
CA PHE A 151 11.01 6.63 8.43
C PHE A 151 11.73 7.79 9.11
N LEU A 152 11.73 7.84 10.44
CA LEU A 152 12.42 8.88 11.21
C LEU A 152 13.93 8.88 10.96
N ALA A 153 14.55 7.70 10.88
CA ALA A 153 15.97 7.53 10.63
C ALA A 153 16.36 8.01 9.23
N VAL A 154 15.69 7.50 8.20
CA VAL A 154 16.07 7.77 6.79
C VAL A 154 15.74 9.20 6.36
N THR A 155 14.77 9.86 7.01
CA THR A 155 14.47 11.28 6.78
C THR A 155 15.24 12.23 7.68
N LEU A 156 16.13 11.71 8.55
CA LEU A 156 16.85 12.45 9.60
C LEU A 156 15.93 13.24 10.55
N LEU A 157 14.64 12.88 10.62
CA LEU A 157 13.69 13.52 11.54
C LEU A 157 14.14 13.37 13.00
N PHE A 158 14.81 12.28 13.37
CA PHE A 158 15.36 12.13 14.71
C PHE A 158 16.39 13.21 15.08
N VAL A 159 17.16 13.73 14.11
CA VAL A 159 18.09 14.86 14.27
C VAL A 159 17.32 16.19 14.30
N ALA A 160 16.26 16.31 13.51
CA ALA A 160 15.43 17.51 13.47
C ALA A 160 14.62 17.71 14.78
N ILE A 161 14.19 16.62 15.44
CA ILE A 161 13.38 16.66 16.68
C ILE A 161 13.99 17.56 17.77
N PRO A 162 15.25 17.39 18.23
CA PRO A 162 15.82 18.24 19.28
C PRO A 162 15.92 19.71 18.85
N ILE A 163 16.17 19.99 17.57
CA ILE A 163 16.25 21.35 17.01
C ILE A 163 14.87 22.02 17.07
N ILE A 164 13.81 21.29 16.72
CA ILE A 164 12.43 21.77 16.60
C ILE A 164 11.69 21.79 17.94
N ARG A 165 12.09 20.95 18.91
CA ARG A 165 11.44 20.77 20.22
C ARG A 165 11.11 22.07 20.97
N PRO A 166 11.96 23.11 21.03
CA PRO A 166 11.62 24.37 21.69
C PRO A 166 10.46 25.10 21.01
N GLY A 167 10.50 25.18 19.68
CA GLY A 167 9.43 25.78 18.88
C GLY A 167 8.13 24.98 18.97
N TRP A 168 8.24 23.65 19.03
CA TRP A 168 7.11 22.74 19.24
C TRP A 168 6.40 22.99 20.58
N ARG A 169 7.14 23.21 21.67
CA ARG A 169 6.56 23.52 23.00
C ARG A 169 5.71 24.79 22.98
N LEU A 170 6.06 25.76 22.14
CA LEU A 170 5.30 26.99 21.97
C LEU A 170 4.13 26.78 21.00
N ALA A 171 4.37 26.19 19.83
CA ALA A 171 3.37 25.94 18.80
C ALA A 171 2.19 25.11 19.34
N ARG A 172 2.45 24.03 20.10
CA ARG A 172 1.41 23.13 20.64
C ARG A 172 0.42 23.80 21.59
N ARG A 173 0.73 25.00 22.09
CA ARG A 173 -0.20 25.77 22.94
C ARG A 173 -1.32 26.41 22.13
N ARG A 174 -1.15 26.58 20.83
CA ARG A 174 -2.16 27.16 19.95
C ARG A 174 -3.37 26.21 19.84
N PRO A 175 -4.61 26.71 20.01
CA PRO A 175 -5.81 25.90 19.82
C PRO A 175 -5.87 25.23 18.44
N THR A 176 -5.33 25.90 17.42
CA THR A 176 -5.23 25.39 16.04
C THR A 176 -4.43 24.09 15.88
N VAL A 177 -3.52 23.79 16.81
CA VAL A 177 -2.63 22.62 16.71
C VAL A 177 -3.26 21.35 17.27
N ARG A 178 -4.19 21.48 18.24
CA ARG A 178 -4.77 20.31 18.92
C ARG A 178 -5.54 19.37 17.98
N PRO A 179 -6.39 19.84 17.05
CA PRO A 179 -7.08 18.97 16.11
C PRO A 179 -6.12 18.26 15.15
N LEU A 180 -5.09 18.99 14.68
CA LEU A 180 -4.06 18.42 13.82
C LEU A 180 -3.29 17.31 14.53
N LEU A 181 -3.01 17.48 15.82
CA LEU A 181 -2.41 16.45 16.66
C LEU A 181 -3.33 15.26 16.89
N LEU A 182 -4.63 15.47 17.07
CA LEU A 182 -5.60 14.39 17.20
C LEU A 182 -5.66 13.56 15.91
N VAL A 183 -5.72 14.21 14.75
CA VAL A 183 -5.73 13.53 13.44
C VAL A 183 -4.42 12.77 13.21
N ALA A 184 -3.27 13.42 13.42
CA ALA A 184 -1.98 12.77 13.27
C ALA A 184 -1.82 11.59 14.24
N GLY A 185 -2.23 11.77 15.49
CA GLY A 185 -2.20 10.72 16.52
C GLY A 185 -3.12 9.55 16.20
N ALA A 186 -4.35 9.80 15.75
CA ALA A 186 -5.29 8.77 15.33
C ALA A 186 -4.75 7.96 14.15
N TRP A 187 -4.13 8.62 13.18
CA TRP A 187 -3.53 7.94 12.04
C TRP A 187 -2.27 7.14 12.41
N VAL A 188 -1.44 7.65 13.32
CA VAL A 188 -0.30 6.88 13.85
C VAL A 188 -0.80 5.66 14.63
N ALA A 189 -1.86 5.81 15.43
CA ALA A 189 -2.48 4.67 16.11
C ALA A 189 -3.02 3.64 15.11
N TYR A 190 -3.64 4.09 14.02
CA TYR A 190 -4.09 3.24 12.93
C TYR A 190 -2.93 2.52 12.22
N LEU A 191 -1.82 3.23 11.94
CA LEU A 191 -0.61 2.64 11.38
C LEU A 191 -0.06 1.51 12.26
N LEU A 192 -0.02 1.73 13.58
CA LEU A 192 0.41 0.73 14.56
C LEU A 192 -0.57 -0.46 14.64
N TYR A 193 -1.87 -0.20 14.53
CA TYR A 193 -2.92 -1.22 14.56
C TYR A 193 -2.87 -2.13 13.32
N VAL A 194 -2.65 -1.57 12.13
CA VAL A 194 -2.63 -2.35 10.87
C VAL A 194 -1.27 -2.98 10.57
N GLY A 195 -0.17 -2.42 11.09
CA GLY A 195 1.15 -3.00 10.95
C GLY A 195 1.97 -2.53 9.75
N ALA A 196 1.66 -1.34 9.24
CA ALA A 196 2.33 -0.67 8.13
C ALA A 196 2.16 -1.34 6.75
N ASP A 197 3.10 -1.07 5.84
CA ASP A 197 3.06 -1.42 4.42
C ASP A 197 4.46 -1.87 3.97
N PHE A 198 4.52 -2.71 2.94
CA PHE A 198 5.79 -3.02 2.28
C PHE A 198 6.22 -1.90 1.34
N MET A 199 5.29 -1.05 0.88
CA MET A 199 5.61 0.08 0.02
C MET A 199 6.18 1.27 0.80
N GLU A 200 7.23 1.86 0.25
CA GLU A 200 8.00 2.98 0.81
C GLU A 200 7.18 4.09 1.51
N PHE A 201 6.96 3.96 2.82
CA PHE A 201 6.31 4.99 3.66
C PHE A 201 4.92 5.44 3.17
N ARG A 202 4.25 4.65 2.31
CA ARG A 202 2.96 5.01 1.69
C ARG A 202 1.90 5.33 2.73
N PHE A 203 1.84 4.56 3.81
CA PHE A 203 0.89 4.77 4.89
C PHE A 203 1.13 6.07 5.68
N LEU A 204 2.30 6.70 5.59
CA LEU A 204 2.53 8.00 6.23
C LEU A 204 2.11 9.17 5.33
N VAL A 205 1.99 8.97 4.02
CA VAL A 205 1.67 10.02 3.04
C VAL A 205 0.40 10.80 3.38
N PRO A 206 -0.72 10.18 3.80
CA PRO A 206 -1.95 10.91 4.13
C PRO A 206 -1.82 11.93 5.25
N ILE A 207 -0.83 11.77 6.14
CA ILE A 207 -0.58 12.72 7.25
C ILE A 207 0.61 13.66 7.01
N LEU A 208 1.38 13.49 5.93
CA LEU A 208 2.51 14.38 5.64
C LEU A 208 2.11 15.85 5.49
N PRO A 209 0.97 16.23 4.90
CA PRO A 209 0.54 17.63 4.87
C PRO A 209 0.34 18.21 6.27
N ILE A 210 -0.26 17.44 7.18
CA ILE A 210 -0.45 17.83 8.58
C ILE A 210 0.90 17.93 9.29
N ALA A 211 1.77 16.94 9.12
CA ALA A 211 3.12 16.94 9.68
C ALA A 211 3.94 18.15 9.19
N ALA A 212 3.83 18.53 7.92
CA ALA A 212 4.51 19.69 7.35
C ALA A 212 4.00 21.01 7.96
N VAL A 213 2.69 21.16 8.16
CA VAL A 213 2.10 22.33 8.84
C VAL A 213 2.56 22.42 10.30
N LEU A 214 2.52 21.30 11.03
CA LEU A 214 2.97 21.23 12.43
C LEU A 214 4.46 21.55 12.57
N THR A 215 5.28 20.99 11.67
CA THR A 215 6.72 21.20 11.63
C THR A 215 7.05 22.66 11.33
N THR A 216 6.43 23.24 10.30
CA THR A 216 6.65 24.64 9.92
C THR A 216 6.19 25.60 11.01
N GLY A 217 5.05 25.31 11.66
CA GLY A 217 4.57 26.07 12.80
C GLY A 217 5.53 26.05 13.99
N ALA A 218 6.17 24.90 14.24
CA ALA A 218 7.21 24.78 15.26
C ALA A 218 8.50 25.53 14.88
N VAL A 219 8.97 25.35 13.65
CA VAL A 219 10.19 26.01 13.14
C VAL A 219 10.04 27.53 13.18
N ALA A 220 8.86 28.09 12.87
CA ALA A 220 8.60 29.53 12.89
C ALA A 220 8.84 30.20 14.27
N HIS A 221 8.85 29.42 15.36
CA HIS A 221 9.12 29.91 16.72
C HIS A 221 10.58 29.81 17.14
N LEU A 222 11.47 29.32 16.27
CA LEU A 222 12.89 29.19 16.56
C LEU A 222 13.66 30.45 16.15
N PRO A 223 14.84 30.74 16.74
CA PRO A 223 15.74 31.75 16.21
C PRO A 223 16.25 31.36 14.82
N HIS A 224 16.57 32.35 13.97
CA HIS A 224 16.89 32.15 12.55
C HIS A 224 17.93 31.05 12.29
N ARG A 225 19.02 31.00 13.08
CA ARG A 225 20.05 29.95 12.95
C ARG A 225 19.50 28.53 13.12
N ARG A 226 18.58 28.33 14.08
CA ARG A 226 17.93 27.03 14.30
C ARG A 226 16.87 26.72 13.25
N GLN A 227 16.23 27.74 12.67
CA GLN A 227 15.35 27.55 11.52
C GLN A 227 16.13 27.00 10.32
N LEU A 228 17.24 27.66 9.97
CA LEU A 228 18.13 27.22 8.90
C LEU A 228 18.64 25.80 9.13
N ALA A 229 19.09 25.49 10.35
CA ALA A 229 19.54 24.14 10.71
C ALA A 229 18.41 23.10 10.58
N ALA A 230 17.20 23.39 11.07
CA ALA A 230 16.07 22.47 10.95
C ALA A 230 15.71 22.20 9.49
N VAL A 231 15.60 23.26 8.68
CA VAL A 231 15.30 23.13 7.24
C VAL A 231 16.41 22.37 6.52
N ALA A 232 17.68 22.70 6.78
CA ALA A 232 18.81 22.00 6.18
C ALA A 232 18.80 20.51 6.51
N VAL A 233 18.60 20.13 7.78
CA VAL A 233 18.52 18.72 8.20
C VAL A 233 17.38 18.00 7.48
N LEU A 234 16.20 18.61 7.37
CA LEU A 234 15.04 18.01 6.71
C LEU A 234 15.28 17.81 5.20
N LEU A 235 15.88 18.82 4.54
CA LEU A 235 16.21 18.75 3.12
C LEU A 235 17.31 17.72 2.85
N ILE A 236 18.38 17.72 3.65
CA ILE A 236 19.48 16.75 3.55
C ILE A 236 18.95 15.34 3.80
N GLY A 237 18.13 15.14 4.83
CA GLY A 237 17.56 13.83 5.13
C GLY A 237 16.69 13.31 3.99
N SER A 238 15.86 14.18 3.40
CA SER A 238 15.04 13.77 2.27
C SER A 238 15.86 13.47 1.00
N ALA A 239 16.87 14.29 0.70
CA ALA A 239 17.79 14.05 -0.41
C ALA A 239 18.62 12.77 -0.22
N ALA A 240 19.17 12.57 0.99
CA ALA A 240 19.91 11.37 1.34
C ALA A 240 19.05 10.11 1.18
N LYS A 241 17.79 10.14 1.66
CA LYS A 241 16.84 9.04 1.46
C LYS A 241 16.64 8.73 -0.03
N TRP A 242 16.43 9.74 -0.86
CA TRP A 242 16.21 9.54 -2.30
C TRP A 242 17.40 8.86 -2.98
N VAL A 243 18.62 9.22 -2.60
CA VAL A 243 19.83 8.65 -3.20
C VAL A 243 20.14 7.27 -2.62
N PHE A 244 20.07 7.12 -1.30
CA PHE A 244 20.69 6.01 -0.57
C PHE A 244 19.73 5.02 0.08
N PHE A 245 18.41 5.14 -0.07
CA PHE A 245 17.47 4.16 0.49
C PHE A 245 17.12 3.07 -0.53
N PRO A 246 17.76 1.89 -0.51
CA PRO A 246 17.40 0.77 -1.38
C PRO A 246 16.11 0.06 -0.94
N GLY A 247 15.72 0.25 0.33
CA GLY A 247 14.75 -0.55 1.05
C GLY A 247 15.37 -1.08 2.35
N LEU A 248 14.56 -1.40 3.35
CA LEU A 248 15.04 -1.92 4.64
C LEU A 248 13.95 -2.71 5.36
N LEU A 249 14.31 -3.89 5.88
CA LEU A 249 13.45 -4.72 6.75
C LEU A 249 12.03 -4.94 6.18
N GLY A 250 11.94 -5.33 4.91
CA GLY A 250 10.67 -5.60 4.22
C GLY A 250 9.98 -4.37 3.62
N ILE A 251 10.51 -3.16 3.84
CA ILE A 251 10.08 -1.94 3.14
C ILE A 251 10.88 -1.81 1.86
N GLU A 252 10.20 -1.86 0.73
CA GLU A 252 10.81 -1.69 -0.58
C GLU A 252 10.85 -0.21 -0.97
N SER A 253 11.96 0.22 -1.56
CA SER A 253 12.05 1.55 -2.15
C SER A 253 11.11 1.68 -3.34
N ALA A 254 10.64 2.90 -3.60
CA ALA A 254 9.82 3.16 -4.77
C ALA A 254 10.53 2.85 -6.09
N ARG A 255 11.86 3.02 -6.13
CA ARG A 255 12.69 2.62 -7.28
C ARG A 255 12.65 1.10 -7.48
N GLY A 256 12.79 0.33 -6.40
CA GLY A 256 12.67 -1.13 -6.42
C GLY A 256 11.29 -1.58 -6.91
N LEU A 257 10.22 -1.01 -6.34
CA LEU A 257 8.84 -1.31 -6.74
C LEU A 257 8.60 -1.03 -8.23
N LYS A 258 9.08 0.11 -8.75
CA LYS A 258 8.99 0.42 -10.18
C LYS A 258 9.84 -0.55 -11.00
N GLY A 259 11.02 -0.92 -10.50
CA GLY A 259 11.93 -1.88 -11.12
C GLY A 259 11.25 -3.23 -11.36
N HIS A 260 10.57 -3.78 -10.36
CA HIS A 260 9.83 -5.04 -10.51
C HIS A 260 8.84 -5.04 -11.67
N VAL A 261 8.23 -3.89 -11.98
CA VAL A 261 7.23 -3.79 -13.03
C VAL A 261 7.86 -3.54 -14.41
N THR A 262 8.76 -2.54 -14.50
CA THR A 262 9.19 -1.96 -15.79
C THR A 262 10.67 -2.13 -16.10
N ALA A 263 11.48 -2.65 -15.18
CA ALA A 263 12.86 -2.96 -15.51
C ALA A 263 12.93 -4.09 -16.53
N GLU A 264 14.11 -4.25 -17.10
CA GLU A 264 14.46 -5.39 -17.93
C GLU A 264 14.28 -6.70 -17.15
N GLY A 265 13.56 -7.66 -17.73
CA GLY A 265 13.11 -8.88 -17.08
C GLY A 265 11.93 -8.71 -16.11
N GLY A 266 11.42 -7.49 -15.93
CA GLY A 266 10.33 -7.19 -15.00
C GLY A 266 8.99 -7.82 -15.40
N TRP A 267 8.02 -7.69 -14.49
CA TRP A 267 6.70 -8.31 -14.60
C TRP A 267 5.92 -7.96 -15.86
N LEU A 268 6.11 -6.76 -16.42
CA LEU A 268 5.47 -6.40 -17.69
C LEU A 268 6.03 -7.24 -18.83
N GLU A 269 7.35 -7.39 -18.92
CA GLU A 269 8.01 -8.19 -19.95
C GLU A 269 7.65 -9.68 -19.80
N MET A 270 7.66 -10.21 -18.57
CA MET A 270 7.19 -11.57 -18.30
C MET A 270 5.80 -11.81 -18.87
N GLY A 271 4.85 -10.89 -18.61
CA GLY A 271 3.51 -10.98 -19.16
C GLY A 271 3.48 -10.90 -20.69
N GLU A 272 4.30 -10.04 -21.31
CA GLU A 272 4.40 -9.96 -22.77
C GLU A 272 4.95 -11.25 -23.40
N VAL A 273 5.96 -11.86 -22.81
CA VAL A 273 6.51 -13.15 -23.25
C VAL A 273 5.47 -14.26 -23.15
N LEU A 274 4.68 -14.28 -22.07
CA LEU A 274 3.55 -15.20 -21.94
C LEU A 274 2.48 -14.95 -23.01
N ARG A 275 2.18 -13.69 -23.34
CA ARG A 275 1.24 -13.35 -24.42
C ARG A 275 1.74 -13.85 -25.78
N ASP A 276 3.03 -13.71 -26.06
CA ASP A 276 3.63 -14.17 -27.32
C ASP A 276 3.63 -15.70 -27.42
N ALA A 277 3.72 -16.40 -26.29
CA ALA A 277 3.63 -17.85 -26.20
C ALA A 277 2.20 -18.37 -26.37
N TRP A 278 1.21 -17.66 -25.83
CA TRP A 278 -0.21 -18.03 -25.88
C TRP A 278 -1.08 -16.84 -26.33
N PRO A 279 -1.05 -16.47 -27.62
CA PRO A 279 -1.72 -15.28 -28.16
C PRO A 279 -3.26 -15.31 -28.04
N GLN A 280 -3.83 -16.50 -27.86
CA GLN A 280 -5.26 -16.70 -27.65
C GLN A 280 -5.76 -16.23 -26.26
N GLY A 281 -4.86 -15.88 -25.34
CA GLY A 281 -5.21 -15.30 -24.04
C GLY A 281 -6.11 -16.21 -23.19
N GLU A 282 -7.03 -15.61 -22.43
CA GLU A 282 -7.93 -16.31 -21.51
C GLU A 282 -8.84 -17.37 -22.15
N HIS A 283 -9.13 -17.29 -23.45
CA HIS A 283 -10.08 -18.18 -24.13
C HIS A 283 -9.46 -19.47 -24.68
N GLY A 284 -8.14 -19.61 -24.62
CA GLY A 284 -7.48 -20.84 -25.05
C GLY A 284 -6.04 -21.00 -24.61
N GLY A 285 -5.55 -20.12 -23.75
CA GLY A 285 -4.24 -20.21 -23.11
C GLY A 285 -4.31 -21.03 -21.82
N PRO A 286 -3.16 -21.20 -21.15
CA PRO A 286 -3.12 -21.79 -19.81
C PRO A 286 -3.77 -20.86 -18.78
N THR A 287 -4.30 -21.46 -17.72
CA THR A 287 -4.55 -20.73 -16.47
C THR A 287 -3.23 -20.59 -15.73
N ILE A 288 -2.88 -19.37 -15.32
CA ILE A 288 -1.66 -19.12 -14.55
C ILE A 288 -1.98 -18.76 -13.11
N ALA A 289 -1.07 -19.03 -12.19
CA ALA A 289 -1.09 -18.49 -10.83
C ALA A 289 0.08 -17.53 -10.65
N ALA A 290 -0.14 -16.38 -10.01
CA ALA A 290 0.91 -15.39 -9.83
C ALA A 290 0.73 -14.63 -8.51
N THR A 291 1.85 -14.25 -7.87
CA THR A 291 1.83 -13.30 -6.75
C THR A 291 1.70 -11.84 -7.23
N PRO A 292 2.31 -11.40 -8.36
CA PRO A 292 2.10 -10.06 -8.89
C PRO A 292 0.81 -10.02 -9.74
N ALA A 293 -0.34 -10.00 -9.08
CA ALA A 293 -1.68 -10.05 -9.71
C ALA A 293 -2.07 -8.82 -10.57
N GLY A 294 -1.11 -7.93 -10.89
CA GLY A 294 -1.33 -6.72 -11.68
C GLY A 294 -0.67 -6.79 -13.06
N ALA A 295 0.65 -6.60 -13.12
CA ALA A 295 1.39 -6.41 -14.37
C ALA A 295 1.43 -7.66 -15.27
N ILE A 296 1.70 -8.84 -14.69
CA ILE A 296 1.78 -10.10 -15.44
C ILE A 296 0.42 -10.42 -16.09
N PRO A 297 -0.71 -10.46 -15.36
CA PRO A 297 -2.02 -10.71 -15.97
C PRO A 297 -2.43 -9.65 -17.00
N TYR A 298 -2.13 -8.38 -16.71
CA TYR A 298 -2.45 -7.28 -17.61
C TYR A 298 -1.76 -7.42 -18.98
N ALA A 299 -0.47 -7.76 -18.97
CA ALA A 299 0.31 -7.92 -20.20
C ALA A 299 0.02 -9.26 -20.89
N SER A 300 -0.11 -10.36 -20.13
CA SER A 300 -0.30 -11.70 -20.68
C SER A 300 -1.69 -11.93 -21.26
N ARG A 301 -2.71 -11.26 -20.71
CA ARG A 301 -4.14 -11.51 -21.00
C ARG A 301 -4.56 -12.96 -20.72
N LEU A 302 -3.80 -13.69 -19.90
CA LEU A 302 -4.12 -15.05 -19.48
C LEU A 302 -5.01 -15.03 -18.25
N ARG A 303 -5.90 -16.03 -18.15
CA ARG A 303 -6.68 -16.27 -16.93
C ARG A 303 -5.70 -16.47 -15.78
N THR A 304 -5.77 -15.61 -14.76
CA THR A 304 -4.84 -15.66 -13.63
C THR A 304 -5.57 -15.86 -12.30
N ILE A 305 -5.03 -16.76 -11.47
CA ILE A 305 -5.36 -16.92 -10.05
C ILE A 305 -4.35 -16.14 -9.22
N ASP A 306 -4.85 -15.25 -8.35
CA ASP A 306 -4.03 -14.46 -7.43
C ASP A 306 -3.67 -15.29 -6.20
N MET A 307 -2.40 -15.62 -6.08
CA MET A 307 -1.90 -16.47 -4.99
C MET A 307 -1.94 -15.77 -3.62
N LEU A 308 -2.10 -14.44 -3.57
CA LEU A 308 -2.15 -13.67 -2.32
C LEU A 308 -3.58 -13.39 -1.85
N GLY A 309 -4.59 -13.82 -2.60
CA GLY A 309 -6.00 -13.65 -2.25
C GLY A 309 -6.51 -12.21 -2.24
N LEU A 310 -5.86 -11.28 -2.95
CA LEU A 310 -6.35 -9.90 -3.10
C LEU A 310 -7.58 -9.85 -4.02
N THR A 311 -7.60 -10.68 -5.07
CA THR A 311 -8.72 -10.78 -6.02
C THR A 311 -9.47 -12.11 -5.95
N ASP A 312 -8.94 -13.12 -5.25
CA ASP A 312 -9.61 -14.40 -5.02
C ASP A 312 -9.92 -14.58 -3.53
N VAL A 313 -11.21 -14.64 -3.18
CA VAL A 313 -11.63 -14.74 -1.78
C VAL A 313 -11.33 -16.11 -1.20
N ASP A 314 -11.48 -17.17 -1.99
CA ASP A 314 -11.33 -18.57 -1.55
C ASP A 314 -9.86 -18.86 -1.19
N ALA A 315 -8.91 -18.17 -1.83
CA ALA A 315 -7.48 -18.24 -1.50
C ALA A 315 -7.15 -17.68 -0.11
N ASN A 316 -8.09 -16.99 0.54
CA ASN A 316 -7.95 -16.54 1.93
C ASN A 316 -8.54 -17.53 2.94
N ASP A 317 -9.14 -18.64 2.53
CA ASP A 317 -9.59 -19.65 3.49
C ASP A 317 -8.40 -20.39 4.10
N GLU A 318 -8.51 -20.75 5.38
CA GLU A 318 -7.40 -21.36 6.14
C GLU A 318 -6.94 -22.69 5.53
N ALA A 319 -7.85 -23.45 4.93
CA ALA A 319 -7.53 -24.70 4.23
C ALA A 319 -6.79 -24.48 2.89
N ASN A 320 -6.91 -23.30 2.29
CA ASN A 320 -6.39 -22.99 0.97
C ASN A 320 -5.11 -22.16 1.00
N ARG A 321 -4.54 -21.91 2.19
CA ARG A 321 -3.37 -21.04 2.35
C ARG A 321 -2.29 -21.58 3.27
N TRP A 322 -1.06 -21.18 3.01
CA TRP A 322 0.06 -21.31 3.92
C TRP A 322 0.46 -19.95 4.48
N GLU A 323 0.67 -19.90 5.79
CA GLU A 323 1.21 -18.72 6.46
C GLU A 323 2.67 -18.51 6.05
N LEU A 324 3.00 -17.31 5.58
CA LEU A 324 4.34 -16.90 5.19
C LEU A 324 5.14 -16.47 6.42
N THR A 325 6.39 -16.90 6.49
CA THR A 325 7.31 -16.53 7.57
C THR A 325 8.05 -15.22 7.33
N LYS A 326 7.83 -14.57 6.17
CA LYS A 326 8.56 -13.36 5.76
C LYS A 326 8.01 -12.09 6.42
N LEU A 327 8.92 -11.17 6.72
CA LEU A 327 8.64 -9.85 7.32
C LEU A 327 7.98 -8.84 6.36
N LYS A 328 7.41 -9.27 5.22
CA LYS A 328 6.85 -8.36 4.22
C LYS A 328 5.41 -8.03 4.57
N ALA A 329 5.18 -6.87 5.18
CA ALA A 329 3.86 -6.44 5.61
C ALA A 329 2.82 -6.53 4.48
N GLY A 330 1.69 -7.17 4.77
CA GLY A 330 0.59 -7.33 3.84
C GLY A 330 0.78 -8.45 2.81
N HIS A 331 1.72 -9.36 3.08
CA HIS A 331 1.89 -10.65 2.40
C HIS A 331 2.03 -11.72 3.49
N GLU A 332 0.93 -11.99 4.20
CA GLU A 332 0.95 -12.85 5.39
C GLU A 332 0.74 -14.33 5.03
N HIS A 333 0.11 -14.62 3.89
CA HIS A 333 -0.14 -15.97 3.43
C HIS A 333 -0.07 -16.06 1.90
N ILE A 334 -0.01 -17.30 1.41
CA ILE A 334 -0.01 -17.64 -0.02
C ILE A 334 -0.88 -18.88 -0.24
N ALA A 335 -1.53 -18.97 -1.40
CA ALA A 335 -2.35 -20.12 -1.78
C ALA A 335 -1.55 -21.43 -1.79
N THR A 336 -2.17 -22.54 -1.36
CA THR A 336 -1.58 -23.89 -1.44
C THR A 336 -1.59 -24.43 -2.87
N VAL A 337 -0.72 -25.40 -3.15
CA VAL A 337 -0.73 -26.10 -4.46
C VAL A 337 -2.07 -26.81 -4.70
N ASP A 338 -2.58 -27.55 -3.70
CA ASP A 338 -3.90 -28.21 -3.76
C ASP A 338 -5.01 -27.26 -4.20
N TYR A 339 -5.03 -26.05 -3.65
CA TYR A 339 -6.00 -25.04 -4.04
C TYR A 339 -5.80 -24.63 -5.50
N LEU A 340 -4.56 -24.38 -5.95
CA LEU A 340 -4.30 -24.03 -7.35
C LEU A 340 -4.69 -25.16 -8.32
N GLU A 341 -4.48 -26.42 -7.95
CA GLU A 341 -4.95 -27.57 -8.72
C GLU A 341 -6.48 -27.62 -8.80
N SER A 342 -7.17 -27.39 -7.68
CA SER A 342 -8.64 -27.30 -7.65
C SER A 342 -9.19 -26.19 -8.54
N ARG A 343 -8.38 -25.17 -8.83
CA ARG A 343 -8.70 -24.05 -9.73
C ARG A 343 -8.19 -24.26 -11.16
N HIS A 344 -7.71 -25.46 -11.47
CA HIS A 344 -7.19 -25.86 -12.78
C HIS A 344 -6.06 -24.94 -13.28
N VAL A 345 -5.17 -24.53 -12.36
CA VAL A 345 -3.95 -23.80 -12.72
C VAL A 345 -3.02 -24.73 -13.50
N ASP A 346 -2.46 -24.20 -14.58
CA ASP A 346 -1.52 -24.92 -15.42
C ASP A 346 -0.07 -24.56 -15.09
N LEU A 347 0.20 -23.28 -14.86
CA LEU A 347 1.53 -22.73 -14.62
C LEU A 347 1.51 -21.83 -13.38
N ILE A 348 2.43 -22.06 -12.45
CA ILE A 348 2.72 -21.13 -11.36
C ILE A 348 3.88 -20.24 -11.81
N VAL A 349 3.60 -18.96 -11.96
CA VAL A 349 4.56 -17.98 -12.46
C VAL A 349 5.52 -17.60 -11.35
N GLY A 350 6.80 -17.86 -11.59
CA GLY A 350 7.89 -17.52 -10.69
C GLY A 350 8.59 -16.21 -11.02
N LEU A 351 9.78 -16.04 -10.44
CA LEU A 351 10.64 -14.88 -10.62
C LEU A 351 11.61 -15.09 -11.80
N GLU A 352 12.17 -13.99 -12.27
CA GLU A 352 13.24 -13.97 -13.26
C GLU A 352 14.60 -14.30 -12.64
N ARG A 353 15.36 -15.12 -13.37
CA ARG A 353 16.67 -15.65 -12.99
C ARG A 353 17.59 -15.64 -14.21
N ASP A 354 18.86 -15.97 -14.00
CA ASP A 354 19.76 -16.19 -15.12
C ASP A 354 19.39 -17.52 -15.81
N CYS A 355 19.38 -17.53 -17.14
CA CYS A 355 19.06 -18.74 -17.90
C CYS A 355 20.10 -19.83 -17.65
N GLY A 356 19.66 -21.09 -17.52
CA GLY A 356 20.50 -22.26 -17.27
C GLY A 356 20.62 -22.64 -15.79
N GLU A 357 20.13 -21.81 -14.86
CA GLU A 357 20.12 -22.14 -13.43
C GLU A 357 19.23 -23.35 -13.10
N LEU A 358 18.23 -23.69 -13.94
CA LEU A 358 17.43 -24.90 -13.73
C LEU A 358 18.26 -26.18 -13.66
N ALA A 359 19.45 -26.22 -14.27
CA ALA A 359 20.32 -27.39 -14.24
C ALA A 359 21.08 -27.54 -12.91
N GLU A 360 21.17 -26.48 -12.11
CA GLU A 360 21.99 -26.42 -10.91
C GLU A 360 21.08 -26.44 -9.65
N GLY A 361 21.33 -27.36 -8.70
CA GLY A 361 20.61 -27.41 -7.41
C GLY A 361 19.38 -28.32 -7.36
N ASP A 362 18.62 -28.26 -6.26
CA ASP A 362 17.41 -29.06 -6.02
C ASP A 362 16.16 -28.32 -6.56
N PRO A 363 15.36 -28.92 -7.46
CA PRO A 363 14.16 -28.28 -8.02
C PRO A 363 13.18 -27.79 -6.97
N ILE A 364 13.07 -28.49 -5.82
CA ILE A 364 12.14 -28.08 -4.77
C ILE A 364 12.56 -26.76 -4.12
N GLU A 365 13.86 -26.48 -4.06
CA GLU A 365 14.36 -25.22 -3.50
C GLU A 365 14.00 -24.04 -4.41
N VAL A 366 14.05 -24.26 -5.73
CA VAL A 366 13.54 -23.29 -6.71
C VAL A 366 12.06 -23.02 -6.45
N VAL A 367 11.23 -24.06 -6.28
CA VAL A 367 9.80 -23.90 -5.98
C VAL A 367 9.56 -23.13 -4.68
N ARG A 368 10.30 -23.43 -3.61
CA ARG A 368 10.22 -22.72 -2.33
C ARG A 368 10.55 -21.23 -2.47
N GLU A 369 11.56 -20.90 -3.27
CA GLU A 369 11.87 -19.52 -3.60
C GLU A 369 10.71 -18.82 -4.32
N LEU A 370 10.06 -19.51 -5.27
CA LEU A 370 8.89 -18.97 -6.01
C LEU A 370 7.69 -18.71 -5.09
N TYR A 371 7.39 -19.63 -4.17
CA TYR A 371 6.31 -19.47 -3.19
C TYR A 371 6.68 -18.57 -2.01
N LEU A 372 7.92 -18.07 -1.97
CA LEU A 372 8.45 -17.26 -0.87
C LEU A 372 8.32 -17.94 0.50
N THR A 373 8.30 -19.28 0.54
CA THR A 373 8.07 -20.09 1.74
C THR A 373 8.92 -21.35 1.73
N TYR A 374 9.36 -21.78 2.92
CA TYR A 374 10.07 -23.05 3.09
C TYR A 374 9.13 -24.25 3.21
N ARG A 375 7.81 -24.01 3.23
CA ARG A 375 6.82 -25.06 3.50
C ARG A 375 6.54 -26.00 2.34
N VAL A 376 6.85 -25.60 1.10
CA VAL A 376 6.57 -26.47 -0.05
C VAL A 376 7.51 -27.68 0.01
N GLU A 377 6.93 -28.86 0.07
CA GLU A 377 7.59 -30.15 -0.05
C GLU A 377 7.25 -30.80 -1.38
N ARG A 378 8.02 -31.83 -1.78
CA ARG A 378 7.77 -32.52 -3.07
C ARG A 378 6.39 -33.14 -3.12
N ASP A 379 5.92 -33.66 -1.98
CA ASP A 379 4.62 -34.31 -1.85
C ASP A 379 3.44 -33.32 -1.99
N ASP A 380 3.70 -32.01 -1.90
CA ASP A 380 2.68 -30.97 -2.16
C ASP A 380 2.48 -30.70 -3.66
N LEU A 381 3.35 -31.24 -4.54
CA LEU A 381 3.27 -31.02 -5.98
C LEU A 381 2.67 -32.25 -6.68
N PRO A 382 1.87 -32.05 -7.74
CA PRO A 382 1.27 -33.17 -8.46
C PRO A 382 2.30 -34.00 -9.22
N ASP A 383 1.98 -35.27 -9.45
CA ASP A 383 2.82 -36.20 -10.20
C ASP A 383 3.15 -35.69 -11.60
N GLY A 384 4.45 -35.53 -11.87
CA GLY A 384 4.95 -35.00 -13.14
C GLY A 384 4.92 -33.47 -13.22
N ALA A 385 4.84 -32.79 -12.07
CA ALA A 385 5.20 -31.39 -11.98
C ALA A 385 6.65 -31.20 -12.44
N ARG A 386 6.89 -30.12 -13.19
CA ARG A 386 8.21 -29.82 -13.73
C ARG A 386 8.46 -28.32 -13.78
N LEU A 387 9.71 -27.94 -13.63
CA LEU A 387 10.17 -26.58 -13.89
C LEU A 387 10.27 -26.36 -15.40
N VAL A 388 9.87 -25.18 -15.86
CA VAL A 388 10.02 -24.73 -17.25
C VAL A 388 10.73 -23.38 -17.25
N GLU A 389 11.82 -23.29 -18.01
CA GLU A 389 12.58 -22.06 -18.17
C GLU A 389 12.11 -21.34 -19.45
N ILE A 390 11.54 -20.14 -19.27
CA ILE A 390 11.00 -19.34 -20.36
C ILE A 390 11.95 -18.15 -20.61
N PRO A 391 12.67 -18.11 -21.75
CA PRO A 391 13.55 -17.00 -22.07
C PRO A 391 12.80 -15.68 -22.16
N LEU A 392 13.32 -14.66 -21.48
CA LEU A 392 12.87 -13.29 -21.62
C LEU A 392 13.53 -12.65 -22.86
N ARG A 393 13.08 -11.46 -23.27
CA ARG A 393 13.57 -10.79 -24.48
C ARG A 393 15.03 -10.36 -24.32
N THR A 394 15.46 -10.17 -23.08
CA THR A 394 16.84 -9.91 -22.70
C THR A 394 17.69 -11.16 -22.81
N ALA A 395 18.80 -11.05 -23.55
CA ALA A 395 19.80 -12.09 -23.61
C ALA A 395 20.30 -12.41 -22.19
N LYS A 396 20.08 -13.66 -21.75
CA LYS A 396 20.51 -14.30 -20.48
C LYS A 396 19.54 -14.26 -19.29
N ARG A 397 18.37 -13.62 -19.38
CA ARG A 397 17.36 -13.71 -18.31
C ARG A 397 16.21 -14.61 -18.71
N CYS A 398 15.75 -15.43 -17.78
CA CYS A 398 14.67 -16.38 -17.97
C CYS A 398 13.69 -16.29 -16.80
N MET A 399 12.42 -16.44 -17.09
CA MET A 399 11.38 -16.65 -16.08
C MET A 399 11.24 -18.15 -15.84
N VAL A 400 11.34 -18.57 -14.58
CA VAL A 400 11.10 -19.96 -14.20
C VAL A 400 9.65 -20.11 -13.77
N VAL A 401 8.94 -21.08 -14.34
CA VAL A 401 7.57 -21.41 -13.95
C VAL A 401 7.47 -22.87 -13.53
N VAL A 402 6.57 -23.16 -12.58
CA VAL A 402 6.23 -24.54 -12.22
C VAL A 402 5.03 -24.96 -13.06
N GLN A 403 5.21 -25.94 -13.92
CA GLN A 403 4.11 -26.58 -14.61
C GLN A 403 3.52 -27.67 -13.71
N ILE A 404 2.27 -27.52 -13.31
CA ILE A 404 1.55 -28.47 -12.44
C ILE A 404 0.44 -29.24 -13.17
N SER A 405 0.22 -28.92 -14.45
CA SER A 405 -0.80 -29.55 -15.30
C SER A 405 -0.18 -30.19 -16.53
N LYS A 406 -0.72 -31.34 -16.96
CA LYS A 406 -0.32 -32.04 -18.20
C LYS A 406 -1.14 -31.59 -19.42
N ARG A 407 -1.81 -30.44 -19.37
CA ARG A 407 -2.67 -29.99 -20.49
C ARG A 407 -1.87 -29.81 -21.79
N PRO A 408 -2.36 -30.35 -22.93
CA PRO A 408 -1.67 -30.25 -24.23
C PRO A 408 -1.43 -28.82 -24.72
N VAL A 409 -2.17 -27.83 -24.21
CA VAL A 409 -1.98 -26.41 -24.56
C VAL A 409 -0.64 -25.86 -24.08
N VAL A 410 -0.15 -26.36 -22.94
CA VAL A 410 1.16 -25.98 -22.39
C VAL A 410 2.26 -26.76 -23.08
N ASN A 411 2.17 -28.10 -23.07
CA ASN A 411 3.21 -28.98 -23.60
C ASN A 411 3.56 -28.67 -25.06
N ARG A 412 2.55 -28.47 -25.92
CA ARG A 412 2.80 -28.12 -27.33
C ARG A 412 3.63 -26.85 -27.50
N VAL A 413 3.42 -25.84 -26.66
CA VAL A 413 4.19 -24.57 -26.74
C VAL A 413 5.59 -24.77 -26.17
N VAL A 414 5.71 -25.42 -25.01
CA VAL A 414 7.00 -25.75 -24.39
C VAL A 414 7.88 -26.52 -25.37
N ASP A 415 7.34 -27.58 -25.97
CA ASP A 415 8.06 -28.45 -26.92
C ASP A 415 8.37 -27.72 -28.23
N ALA A 416 7.42 -26.98 -28.81
CA ALA A 416 7.62 -26.26 -30.07
C ALA A 416 8.62 -25.11 -29.95
N ARG A 417 8.72 -24.49 -28.76
CA ARG A 417 9.68 -23.42 -28.47
C ARG A 417 11.04 -23.96 -28.00
N GLY A 418 11.14 -25.26 -27.70
CA GLY A 418 12.35 -25.89 -27.20
C GLY A 418 12.80 -25.34 -25.84
N TRP A 419 11.84 -24.96 -24.97
CA TRP A 419 12.16 -24.44 -23.64
C TRP A 419 12.74 -25.53 -22.75
N ALA A 420 13.72 -25.17 -21.92
CA ALA A 420 14.34 -26.13 -21.00
C ALA A 420 13.33 -26.54 -19.92
N THR A 421 13.31 -27.84 -19.60
CA THR A 421 12.45 -28.39 -18.56
C THR A 421 13.22 -29.30 -17.63
N ARG A 422 12.75 -29.41 -16.38
CA ARG A 422 13.33 -30.30 -15.37
C ARG A 422 12.24 -30.83 -14.44
N ASP A 423 12.14 -32.14 -14.32
CA ASP A 423 11.19 -32.79 -13.42
C ASP A 423 11.55 -32.51 -11.96
N ILE A 424 10.52 -32.38 -11.11
CA ILE A 424 10.64 -32.07 -9.68
C ILE A 424 10.63 -33.34 -8.85
#